data_AF-A0AAD9D914-F1
#
_entry.id   AF-A0AAD9D914-F1
#
_cell.length_a   1.000
_cell.length_b   1.000
_cell.length_c   1.000
_cell.angle_alpha   90.00
_cell.angle_beta   90.00
_cell.angle_gamma   90.00
#
_symmetry.space_group_name_H-M   'P 1'
#
loop_
_entity.id
_entity.type
_entity.pdbx_description
1 polymer ?
#
loop_
_entity_poly.entity_id
_entity_poly.type
_entity_poly.pdbx_seq_one_letter_code
_entity_poly.pdbx_strand_id
1 'polypeptide(L)'
;MRDPRCPFCREPYITSSAEADRNLLKRIEAGDRVAFRQKGCQGKEEHNYSVAVEYLTKAANMDDLYYNGEGVESDMKKAVHHLEEAAIGGHPRARFNLGVVSTRDGKSSRAVKHYIIAASQGNDDGLEQLKELYKKGD
;
A
#
# COMPACT_ATOMS: atom_id res chain seq x y z
N MET A 1 -40.69 0.54 13.24
CA MET A 1 -39.39 0.96 12.68
C MET A 1 -38.30 0.38 13.58
N ARG A 2 -37.26 -0.24 13.03
CA ARG A 2 -36.17 -0.83 13.83
C ARG A 2 -35.30 0.30 14.37
N ASP A 3 -34.98 0.27 15.65
CA ASP A 3 -34.07 1.25 16.28
C ASP A 3 -32.74 1.27 15.50
N PRO A 4 -32.31 2.43 14.95
CA PRO A 4 -31.09 2.53 14.14
C PRO A 4 -29.81 2.51 14.98
N ARG A 5 -29.85 1.89 16.17
CA ARG A 5 -28.72 1.75 17.07
C ARG A 5 -28.34 0.28 17.21
N CYS A 6 -27.04 0.02 17.35
CA CYS A 6 -26.52 -1.31 17.59
C CYS A 6 -27.17 -1.91 18.86
N PRO A 7 -27.78 -3.10 18.79
CA PRO A 7 -28.42 -3.74 19.95
C PRO A 7 -27.46 -4.01 21.12
N PHE A 8 -26.15 -4.10 20.85
CA PHE A 8 -25.13 -4.43 21.82
C PHE A 8 -24.52 -3.18 22.48
N CYS A 9 -24.02 -2.22 21.67
CA CYS A 9 -23.34 -1.02 22.19
C CYS A 9 -24.20 0.26 22.20
N ARG A 10 -25.43 0.22 21.69
CA ARG A 10 -26.38 1.36 21.56
C ARG A 10 -25.88 2.54 20.72
N GLU A 11 -24.72 2.41 20.10
CA GLU A 11 -24.18 3.40 19.19
C GLU A 11 -25.00 3.43 17.89
N PRO A 12 -25.27 4.61 17.31
CA PRO A 12 -26.01 4.71 16.06
C PRO A 12 -25.27 4.00 14.93
N TYR A 13 -26.02 3.28 14.08
CA TYR A 13 -25.47 2.68 12.87
C TYR A 13 -24.94 3.77 11.95
N ILE A 14 -23.78 3.53 11.34
CA ILE A 14 -23.18 4.44 10.36
C ILE A 14 -24.13 4.52 9.15
N THR A 15 -24.57 5.72 8.80
CA THR A 15 -25.57 5.91 7.73
C THR A 15 -25.00 6.51 6.44
N SER A 16 -23.76 7.03 6.47
CA SER A 16 -23.11 7.66 5.32
C SER A 16 -21.63 7.26 5.19
N SER A 17 -21.11 7.24 3.96
CA SER A 17 -19.68 6.92 3.74
C SER A 17 -18.77 7.97 4.38
N ALA A 18 -19.17 9.24 4.39
CA ALA A 18 -18.41 10.31 5.03
C ALA A 18 -18.26 10.13 6.56
N GLU A 19 -19.27 9.57 7.23
CA GLU A 19 -19.16 9.19 8.65
C GLU A 19 -18.24 7.98 8.85
N ALA A 20 -18.29 7.00 7.94
CA ALA A 20 -17.40 5.86 7.95
C ALA A 20 -15.93 6.31 7.82
N ASP A 21 -15.64 7.26 6.92
CA ASP A 21 -14.30 7.79 6.71
C ASP A 21 -13.80 8.58 7.92
N ARG A 22 -14.65 9.41 8.54
CA ARG A 22 -14.30 10.10 9.79
C ARG A 22 -13.99 9.13 10.92
N ASN A 23 -14.78 8.07 11.07
CA ASN A 23 -14.53 7.05 12.08
C ASN A 23 -13.26 6.26 11.79
N LEU A 24 -12.98 5.97 10.51
CA LEU A 24 -11.74 5.34 10.09
C LEU A 24 -10.52 6.20 10.45
N LEU A 25 -10.56 7.52 10.21
CA LEU A 25 -9.49 8.44 10.57
C LEU A 25 -9.25 8.49 12.08
N LYS A 26 -10.31 8.56 12.90
CA LYS A 26 -10.18 8.49 14.36
C LYS A 26 -9.51 7.20 14.84
N ARG A 27 -9.82 6.07 14.18
CA ARG A 27 -9.20 4.78 14.50
C ARG A 27 -7.72 4.74 14.10
N ILE A 28 -7.37 5.36 12.97
CA ILE A 28 -5.98 5.54 12.53
C ILE A 28 -5.20 6.40 13.54
N GLU A 29 -5.78 7.50 14.01
CA GLU A 29 -5.19 8.35 15.06
C GLU A 29 -5.01 7.60 16.38
N ALA A 30 -5.95 6.71 16.71
CA ALA A 30 -5.87 5.83 17.88
C ALA A 30 -4.90 4.65 17.70
N GLY A 31 -4.24 4.51 16.55
CA GLY A 31 -3.28 3.44 16.28
C GLY A 31 -3.92 2.07 16.01
N ASP A 32 -5.18 2.02 15.57
CA ASP A 32 -5.87 0.77 15.26
C ASP A 32 -5.28 0.12 14.00
N ARG A 33 -4.67 -1.05 14.18
CA ARG A 33 -4.10 -1.88 13.11
C ARG A 33 -5.11 -2.21 12.00
N VAL A 34 -6.35 -2.52 12.35
CA VAL A 34 -7.39 -2.85 11.37
C VAL A 34 -7.69 -1.62 10.51
N ALA A 35 -7.69 -0.44 11.12
CA ALA A 35 -7.89 0.83 10.43
C ALA A 35 -6.73 1.18 9.49
N PHE A 36 -5.48 0.96 9.90
CA PHE A 36 -4.31 1.11 9.03
C PHE A 36 -4.36 0.13 7.84
N ARG A 37 -4.67 -1.15 8.07
CA ARG A 37 -4.82 -2.13 6.99
C ARG A 37 -5.94 -1.74 6.03
N GLN A 38 -7.07 -1.27 6.55
CA GLN A 38 -8.20 -0.79 5.77
C GLN A 38 -7.81 0.40 4.89
N LYS A 39 -7.10 1.40 5.45
CA LYS A 39 -6.60 2.56 4.69
C LYS A 39 -5.56 2.16 3.64
N GLY A 40 -4.71 1.20 3.99
CA GLY A 40 -3.73 0.61 3.10
C GLY A 40 -4.38 -0.09 1.89
N CYS A 41 -5.45 -0.85 2.12
CA CYS A 41 -6.25 -1.46 1.04
C CYS A 41 -6.97 -0.41 0.21
N GLN A 42 -7.56 0.61 0.83
CA GLN A 42 -8.19 1.73 0.11
C GLN A 42 -7.18 2.44 -0.81
N GLY A 43 -5.96 2.69 -0.35
CA GLY A 43 -4.90 3.25 -1.19
C GLY A 43 -4.54 2.38 -2.40
N LYS A 44 -4.69 1.04 -2.30
CA LYS A 44 -4.50 0.14 -3.47
C LYS A 44 -5.63 0.26 -4.49
N GLU A 45 -6.86 0.46 -4.02
CA GLU A 45 -8.05 0.65 -4.86
C GLU A 45 -8.01 2.02 -5.54
N GLU A 46 -7.49 3.04 -4.85
CA GLU A 46 -7.31 4.40 -5.38
C GLU A 46 -6.02 4.57 -6.22
N HIS A 47 -5.29 3.48 -6.49
CA HIS A 47 -3.97 3.48 -7.16
C HIS A 47 -2.91 4.37 -6.48
N ASN A 48 -3.15 4.83 -5.25
CA ASN A 48 -2.21 5.56 -4.44
C ASN A 48 -1.33 4.60 -3.63
N TYR A 49 -0.44 3.92 -4.34
CA TYR A 49 0.41 2.89 -3.77
C TYR A 49 1.39 3.41 -2.73
N SER A 50 1.74 4.71 -2.76
CA SER A 50 2.58 5.33 -1.74
C SER A 50 1.89 5.30 -0.38
N VAL A 51 0.63 5.73 -0.35
CA VAL A 51 -0.24 5.68 0.84
C VAL A 51 -0.52 4.23 1.23
N ALA A 52 -0.78 3.35 0.25
CA ALA A 52 -1.01 1.93 0.53
C ALA A 52 0.16 1.26 1.24
N VAL A 53 1.39 1.47 0.75
CA VAL A 53 2.61 0.91 1.34
C VAL A 53 2.82 1.49 2.73
N GLU A 54 2.71 2.82 2.90
CA GLU A 54 2.89 3.47 4.20
C GLU A 54 1.96 2.88 5.27
N TYR A 55 0.65 2.77 4.97
CA TYR A 55 -0.33 2.29 5.93
C TYR A 55 -0.28 0.78 6.15
N LEU A 56 0.07 -0.02 5.14
CA LEU A 56 0.28 -1.46 5.30
C LEU A 56 1.56 -1.75 6.09
N THR A 57 2.63 -0.98 5.88
CA THR A 57 3.85 -1.06 6.69
C THR A 57 3.56 -0.65 8.13
N LYS A 58 2.80 0.43 8.38
CA LYS A 58 2.36 0.78 9.75
C LYS A 58 1.54 -0.33 10.41
N ALA A 59 0.64 -0.96 9.67
CA ALA A 59 -0.14 -2.09 10.17
C ALA A 59 0.75 -3.30 10.52
N ALA A 60 1.76 -3.59 9.70
CA ALA A 60 2.70 -4.70 9.91
C ALA A 60 3.72 -4.41 11.02
N ASN A 61 4.23 -3.18 11.12
CA ASN A 61 5.17 -2.77 12.15
C ASN A 61 4.53 -2.75 13.55
N MET A 62 3.21 -2.59 13.65
CA MET A 62 2.49 -2.77 14.90
C MET A 62 2.28 -4.25 15.28
N ASP A 63 2.36 -5.19 14.33
CA ASP A 63 2.52 -6.60 14.65
C ASP A 63 3.95 -6.88 15.18
N ASP A 64 4.94 -6.09 14.74
CA ASP A 64 6.34 -6.12 15.21
C ASP A 64 6.62 -5.28 16.48
N LEU A 65 5.59 -4.80 17.19
CA LEU A 65 5.76 -4.20 18.53
C LEU A 65 6.28 -5.20 19.59
N TYR A 66 6.58 -6.45 19.19
CA TYR A 66 7.40 -7.39 19.96
C TYR A 66 8.91 -7.31 19.69
N TYR A 67 9.40 -6.51 18.73
CA TYR A 67 10.83 -6.44 18.39
C TYR A 67 11.28 -5.00 18.07
N ASN A 68 11.31 -4.17 19.11
CA ASN A 68 12.19 -3.01 19.33
C ASN A 68 12.65 -2.16 18.12
N GLY A 69 12.13 -0.93 18.08
CA GLY A 69 12.88 0.34 18.02
C GLY A 69 13.88 0.60 16.88
N GLU A 70 13.68 1.73 16.15
CA GLU A 70 14.57 2.30 15.10
C GLU A 70 14.31 1.83 13.65
N GLY A 71 13.06 1.91 13.17
CA GLY A 71 12.61 1.19 11.96
C GLY A 71 12.67 1.91 10.61
N VAL A 72 12.57 3.23 10.48
CA VAL A 72 12.09 3.81 9.19
C VAL A 72 13.04 3.61 7.98
N GLU A 73 14.36 3.65 8.18
CA GLU A 73 15.34 3.34 7.12
C GLU A 73 15.57 1.82 6.95
N SER A 74 15.38 1.06 8.03
CA SER A 74 15.43 -0.41 8.03
C SER A 74 14.22 -1.01 7.29
N ASP A 75 13.07 -0.36 7.39
CA ASP A 75 11.78 -0.81 6.88
C ASP A 75 11.69 -0.71 5.36
N MET A 76 12.35 0.27 4.72
CA MET A 76 12.44 0.32 3.25
C MET A 76 13.25 -0.85 2.70
N LYS A 77 14.37 -1.24 3.35
CA LYS A 77 15.15 -2.41 2.94
C LYS A 77 14.38 -3.71 3.15
N LYS A 78 13.67 -3.84 4.27
CA LYS A 78 12.77 -4.98 4.53
C LYS A 78 11.60 -5.03 3.54
N ALA A 79 10.99 -3.88 3.22
CA ALA A 79 9.92 -3.80 2.24
C ALA A 79 10.40 -4.19 0.84
N VAL A 80 11.59 -3.73 0.42
CA VAL A 80 12.21 -4.16 -0.84
C VAL A 80 12.47 -5.67 -0.82
N HIS A 81 12.96 -6.21 0.29
CA HIS A 81 13.18 -7.65 0.43
C HIS A 81 11.88 -8.46 0.26
N HIS A 82 10.79 -8.06 0.91
CA HIS A 82 9.49 -8.71 0.74
C HIS A 82 8.92 -8.55 -0.67
N LEU A 83 9.15 -7.41 -1.32
CA LEU A 83 8.78 -7.20 -2.72
C LEU A 83 9.60 -8.09 -3.65
N GLU A 84 10.89 -8.31 -3.37
CA GLU A 84 11.75 -9.23 -4.11
C GLU A 84 11.26 -10.68 -3.98
N GLU A 85 10.94 -11.13 -2.77
CA GLU A 85 10.36 -12.47 -2.54
C GLU A 85 9.02 -12.66 -3.29
N ALA A 86 8.10 -11.69 -3.18
CA ALA A 86 6.83 -11.74 -3.90
C ALA A 86 7.01 -11.66 -5.43
N ALA A 87 8.02 -10.92 -5.89
CA ALA A 87 8.38 -10.84 -7.30
C ALA A 87 9.04 -12.13 -7.83
N ILE A 88 9.77 -12.87 -6.99
CA ILE A 88 10.28 -14.21 -7.29
C ILE A 88 9.12 -15.20 -7.38
N GLY A 89 8.12 -15.06 -6.49
CA GLY A 89 6.85 -15.80 -6.54
C GLY A 89 5.94 -15.44 -7.73
N GLY A 90 6.38 -14.58 -8.64
CA GLY A 90 5.66 -14.25 -9.88
C GLY A 90 4.57 -13.20 -9.72
N HIS A 91 4.54 -12.45 -8.60
CA HIS A 91 3.51 -11.44 -8.38
C HIS A 91 3.77 -10.18 -9.24
N PRO A 92 2.94 -9.86 -10.25
CA PRO A 92 3.21 -8.80 -11.22
C PRO A 92 3.25 -7.41 -10.59
N ARG A 93 2.41 -7.22 -9.57
CA ARG A 93 2.33 -5.99 -8.77
C ARG A 93 3.56 -5.74 -7.89
N ALA A 94 4.19 -6.80 -7.37
CA ALA A 94 5.41 -6.67 -6.59
C ALA A 94 6.58 -6.24 -7.49
N ARG A 95 6.64 -6.82 -8.70
CA ARG A 95 7.60 -6.44 -9.74
C ARG A 95 7.45 -4.96 -10.14
N PHE A 96 6.22 -4.48 -10.32
CA PHE A 96 5.95 -3.06 -10.57
C PHE A 96 6.45 -2.15 -9.43
N ASN A 97 6.15 -2.50 -8.18
CA ASN A 97 6.58 -1.70 -7.02
C ASN A 97 8.11 -1.63 -6.89
N LEU A 98 8.84 -2.69 -7.23
CA LEU A 98 10.32 -2.64 -7.32
C LEU A 98 10.81 -1.65 -8.39
N GLY A 99 10.05 -1.49 -9.47
CA GLY A 99 10.27 -0.46 -10.48
C GLY A 99 10.12 0.94 -9.90
N VAL A 100 9.03 1.19 -9.16
CA VAL A 100 8.76 2.50 -8.53
C VAL A 100 9.85 2.87 -7.53
N VAL A 101 10.27 1.92 -6.68
CA VAL A 101 11.37 2.12 -5.74
C VAL A 101 12.68 2.43 -6.49
N SER A 102 12.97 1.68 -7.57
CA SER A 102 14.17 1.91 -8.37
C SER A 102 14.16 3.27 -9.09
N THR A 103 13.00 3.78 -9.52
CA THR A 103 12.85 5.12 -10.10
C THR A 103 13.13 6.20 -9.05
N ARG A 104 12.61 6.03 -7.83
CA ARG A 104 12.85 6.96 -6.70
C ARG A 104 14.33 7.00 -6.28
N ASP A 105 15.01 5.86 -6.35
CA ASP A 105 16.45 5.74 -6.12
C ASP A 105 17.32 6.36 -7.24
N GLY A 106 16.73 6.91 -8.31
CA GLY A 106 17.46 7.41 -9.48
C GLY A 106 18.07 6.31 -10.35
N LYS A 107 17.67 5.05 -10.16
CA LYS A 107 18.18 3.88 -10.91
C LYS A 107 17.24 3.54 -12.08
N SER A 108 17.08 4.48 -13.02
CA SER A 108 16.11 4.39 -14.13
C SER A 108 16.23 3.09 -14.95
N SER A 109 17.46 2.63 -15.22
CA SER A 109 17.69 1.40 -15.98
C SER A 109 17.20 0.12 -15.27
N ARG A 110 17.27 0.08 -13.94
CA ARG A 110 16.74 -1.03 -13.14
C ARG A 110 15.21 -0.94 -13.05
N ALA A 111 14.67 0.27 -12.95
CA ALA A 111 13.22 0.50 -12.94
C ALA A 111 12.54 0.01 -14.23
N VAL A 112 13.09 0.35 -15.41
CA VAL A 112 12.58 -0.09 -16.71
C VAL A 112 12.50 -1.62 -16.80
N LYS A 113 13.53 -2.33 -16.34
CA LYS A 113 13.53 -3.81 -16.32
C LYS A 113 12.40 -4.38 -15.47
N HIS A 114 12.17 -3.79 -14.29
CA HIS A 114 11.09 -4.20 -13.40
C HIS A 114 9.71 -3.96 -14.03
N TYR A 115 9.51 -2.83 -14.70
CA TYR A 115 8.27 -2.52 -15.40
C TYR A 115 8.02 -3.42 -16.61
N ILE A 116 9.07 -3.77 -17.38
CA ILE A 116 8.94 -4.70 -18.52
C ILE A 116 8.46 -6.07 -18.03
N ILE A 117 9.04 -6.58 -16.93
CA ILE A 117 8.64 -7.87 -16.37
C ILE A 117 7.23 -7.79 -15.76
N ALA A 118 6.88 -6.67 -15.12
CA ALA A 118 5.52 -6.48 -14.61
C ALA A 118 4.50 -6.49 -15.76
N ALA A 119 4.77 -5.75 -16.84
CA ALA A 119 3.92 -5.68 -18.02
C ALA A 119 3.80 -7.03 -18.73
N SER A 120 4.89 -7.80 -18.84
CA SER A 120 4.86 -9.13 -19.46
C SER A 120 4.07 -10.15 -18.63
N GLN A 121 3.89 -9.90 -17.34
CA GLN A 121 3.04 -10.68 -16.45
C GLN A 121 1.59 -10.14 -16.36
N GLY A 122 1.20 -9.23 -17.26
CA GLY A 122 -0.18 -8.70 -17.35
C GLY A 122 -0.48 -7.52 -16.42
N ASN A 123 0.55 -6.84 -15.89
CA ASN A 123 0.36 -5.62 -15.13
C ASN A 123 0.30 -4.39 -16.04
N ASP A 124 -0.91 -3.88 -16.28
CA ASP A 124 -1.16 -2.71 -17.11
C ASP A 124 -0.49 -1.43 -16.58
N ASP A 125 -0.37 -1.28 -15.24
CA ASP A 125 0.30 -0.14 -14.61
C ASP A 125 1.80 -0.09 -15.02
N GLY A 126 2.44 -1.26 -15.16
CA GLY A 126 3.82 -1.36 -15.63
C GLY A 126 4.00 -0.93 -17.08
N LEU A 127 3.01 -1.24 -17.92
CA LEU A 127 3.00 -0.82 -19.32
C LEU A 127 2.78 0.69 -19.46
N GLU A 128 1.89 1.27 -18.64
CA GLU A 128 1.65 2.70 -18.63
C GLU A 128 2.90 3.48 -18.20
N GLN A 129 3.60 3.03 -17.16
CA GLN A 129 4.84 3.67 -16.73
C GLN A 129 5.97 3.58 -17.76
N LEU A 130 6.07 2.46 -18.49
CA LEU A 130 6.99 2.39 -19.62
C LEU A 130 6.66 3.42 -20.69
N LYS A 131 5.38 3.57 -21.06
CA LYS A 131 4.96 4.59 -22.03
C LYS A 131 5.32 6.00 -21.57
N GLU A 132 5.17 6.31 -20.29
CA GLU A 132 5.58 7.61 -19.75
C GLU A 132 7.09 7.84 -19.80
N LEU A 133 7.88 6.83 -19.44
CA LEU A 133 9.35 6.90 -19.50
C LEU A 133 9.83 7.13 -20.94
N TYR A 134 9.32 6.35 -21.91
CA TYR A 134 9.66 6.52 -23.31
C TYR A 134 9.18 7.86 -23.90
N LYS A 135 8.06 8.41 -23.42
CA LYS A 135 7.61 9.76 -23.79
C LYS A 135 8.52 10.86 -23.26
N LYS A 136 9.12 10.66 -22.08
CA LYS A 136 10.05 11.62 -21.44
C LYS A 136 11.46 11.57 -22.04
N GLY A 137 11.79 10.54 -22.81
CA GLY A 137 13.04 10.43 -23.56
C GLY A 137 14.26 9.97 -22.74
N ASP A 138 14.02 9.29 -21.61
CA ASP A 138 15.06 8.59 -20.82
C ASP A 138 15.47 7.25 -21.46
#